data_AF-A0AAN4Z708-F1
#
_entry.id   AF-A0AAN4Z708-F1
#
_cell.length_a   1.000
_cell.length_b   1.000
_cell.length_c   1.000
_cell.angle_alpha   90.00
_cell.angle_beta   90.00
_cell.angle_gamma   90.00
#
_symmetry.space_group_name_H-M   'P 1'
#
loop_
_entity.id
_entity.type
_entity.pdbx_description
1 polymer ?
#
loop_
_entity_poly.entity_id
_entity_poly.type
_entity_poly.pdbx_seq_one_letter_code
_entity_poly.pdbx_strand_id
1 'polypeptide(L)'
;MGSFLSRLRGRPRILPTRVKAVWDEHIIDHAEYFHKVLLNVCARDEGIRDILSSRNKYTKSEDEIDFVLRLLAERIEIFFNGLITDEILGNSNEMKQVCYQMGKQHASYATDTFKLVYWDEFTLAMIEVLEDSGSIGRDDLRAWQTLLHFVNENMQEGYFDARTDNSDRAV
;
A
#
# COMPACT_ATOMS: atom_id res chain seq x y z
N MET A 1 -8.03 -27.08 2.78
CA MET A 1 -9.34 -27.00 2.09
C MET A 1 -10.12 -25.76 2.54
N GLY A 2 -9.63 -24.55 2.21
CA GLY A 2 -10.23 -23.29 2.67
C GLY A 2 -10.67 -22.32 1.56
N SER A 3 -10.39 -22.62 0.28
CA SER A 3 -10.56 -21.66 -0.82
C SER A 3 -11.92 -21.74 -1.56
N PHE A 4 -12.78 -22.70 -1.22
CA PHE A 4 -14.08 -22.86 -1.89
C PHE A 4 -15.19 -22.08 -1.17
N LEU A 5 -15.18 -22.03 0.18
CA LEU A 5 -16.16 -21.27 0.96
C LEU A 5 -15.92 -19.75 0.89
N SER A 6 -14.68 -19.31 0.66
CA SER A 6 -14.35 -17.89 0.42
C SER A 6 -14.85 -17.36 -0.92
N ARG A 7 -15.21 -18.24 -1.87
CA ARG A 7 -15.82 -17.86 -3.16
C ARG A 7 -17.35 -17.76 -3.10
N LEU A 8 -17.99 -18.38 -2.08
CA LEU A 8 -19.44 -18.34 -1.89
C LEU A 8 -19.90 -17.13 -1.05
N ARG A 9 -19.03 -16.56 -0.22
CA ARG A 9 -19.19 -15.19 0.27
C ARG A 9 -18.66 -14.28 -0.82
N GLY A 10 -19.53 -13.55 -1.52
CA GLY A 10 -19.09 -12.55 -2.51
C GLY A 10 -17.97 -11.69 -1.94
N ARG A 11 -16.99 -11.32 -2.78
CA ARG A 11 -15.85 -10.48 -2.35
C ARG A 11 -16.38 -9.31 -1.52
N PRO A 12 -15.79 -9.02 -0.35
CA PRO A 12 -16.19 -7.86 0.43
C PRO A 12 -16.20 -6.63 -0.47
N ARG A 13 -17.35 -5.96 -0.56
CA ARG A 13 -17.47 -4.73 -1.35
C ARG A 13 -16.84 -3.60 -0.58
N ILE A 14 -16.14 -2.73 -1.29
CA ILE A 14 -15.66 -1.47 -0.71
C ILE A 14 -16.87 -0.66 -0.26
N LEU A 15 -16.76 -0.08 0.94
CA LEU A 15 -17.76 0.76 1.56
C LEU A 15 -17.21 2.19 1.61
N PRO A 16 -17.47 3.03 0.59
CA PRO A 16 -16.82 4.35 0.47
C PRO A 16 -16.96 5.22 1.70
N THR A 17 -18.15 5.22 2.33
CA THR A 17 -18.42 6.02 3.53
C THR A 17 -17.56 5.60 4.72
N ARG A 18 -17.35 4.29 4.93
CA ARG A 18 -16.52 3.79 6.03
C ARG A 18 -15.02 3.97 5.74
N VAL A 19 -14.61 3.77 4.49
CA VAL A 19 -13.23 4.03 4.09
C VAL A 19 -12.88 5.51 4.34
N LYS A 20 -13.77 6.43 3.98
CA LYS A 20 -13.60 7.85 4.30
C LYS A 20 -13.59 8.12 5.80
N ALA A 21 -14.49 7.52 6.57
CA ALA A 21 -14.45 7.66 8.03
C ALA A 21 -13.09 7.23 8.61
N VAL A 22 -12.50 6.12 8.13
CA VAL A 22 -11.13 5.73 8.50
C VAL A 22 -10.13 6.83 8.14
N TRP A 23 -10.16 7.29 6.90
CA TRP A 23 -9.25 8.29 6.39
C TRP A 23 -9.32 9.63 7.12
N ASP A 24 -10.54 10.12 7.39
CA ASP A 24 -10.78 11.47 7.92
C ASP A 24 -10.78 11.50 9.46
N GLU A 25 -11.24 10.42 10.11
CA GLU A 25 -11.48 10.41 11.57
C GLU A 25 -10.43 9.59 12.35
N HIS A 26 -9.87 8.54 11.74
CA HIS A 26 -8.92 7.64 12.42
C HIS A 26 -7.47 7.87 12.00
N ILE A 27 -7.23 8.44 10.82
CA ILE A 27 -5.90 8.82 10.35
C ILE A 27 -5.81 10.35 10.32
N ILE A 28 -5.55 10.96 11.48
CA ILE A 28 -5.60 12.43 11.64
C ILE A 28 -4.43 13.12 10.91
N ASP A 29 -3.23 12.58 11.04
CA ASP A 29 -2.03 13.02 10.32
C ASP A 29 -1.61 11.91 9.36
N HIS A 30 -1.98 12.08 8.08
CA HIS A 30 -1.75 11.05 7.06
C HIS A 30 -0.25 10.80 6.84
N ALA A 31 0.56 11.86 6.79
CA ALA A 31 2.00 11.75 6.62
C ALA A 31 2.65 11.00 7.80
N GLU A 32 2.31 11.38 9.04
CA GLU A 32 2.87 10.73 10.23
C GLU A 32 2.39 9.27 10.36
N TYR A 33 1.15 8.98 9.95
CA TYR A 33 0.65 7.61 9.86
C TYR A 33 1.50 6.75 8.92
N PHE A 34 1.71 7.20 7.67
CA PHE A 34 2.52 6.43 6.71
C PHE A 34 4.00 6.39 7.09
N HIS A 35 4.49 7.41 7.79
CA HIS A 35 5.83 7.40 8.35
C HIS A 35 5.99 6.29 9.41
N LYS A 36 5.04 6.18 10.34
CA LYS A 36 5.02 5.10 11.34
C LYS A 36 4.89 3.72 10.70
N VAL A 37 4.09 3.59 9.64
CA VAL A 37 4.00 2.35 8.84
C VAL A 37 5.36 1.97 8.27
N LEU A 38 6.07 2.91 7.64
CA LEU A 38 7.40 2.69 7.08
C LEU A 38 8.42 2.29 8.14
N LEU A 39 8.40 2.93 9.30
CA LEU A 39 9.26 2.56 10.44
C LEU A 39 8.99 1.12 10.91
N ASN A 40 7.71 0.74 11.04
CA ASN A 40 7.32 -0.62 11.44
C ASN A 40 7.81 -1.68 10.43
N VAL A 41 7.69 -1.40 9.13
CA VAL A 41 8.16 -2.30 8.09
C VAL A 41 9.69 -2.43 8.12
N CYS A 42 10.41 -1.31 8.20
CA CYS A 42 11.87 -1.29 8.31
C CYS A 42 12.40 -2.00 9.56
N ALA A 43 11.65 -1.97 10.66
CA ALA A 43 12.01 -2.66 11.90
C ALA A 43 11.82 -4.19 11.79
N ARG A 44 10.96 -4.67 10.88
CA ARG A 44 10.65 -6.10 10.71
C ARG A 44 11.47 -6.79 9.64
N ASP A 45 11.78 -6.09 8.55
CA ASP A 45 12.48 -6.64 7.39
C ASP A 45 13.68 -5.77 7.02
N GLU A 46 14.87 -6.26 7.35
CA GLU A 46 16.14 -5.60 7.01
C GLU A 46 16.32 -5.44 5.50
N GLY A 47 15.79 -6.35 4.68
CA GLY A 47 15.84 -6.24 3.23
C GLY A 47 14.98 -5.10 2.70
N ILE A 48 13.80 -4.87 3.28
CA ILE A 48 12.99 -3.68 2.95
C ILE A 48 13.70 -2.42 3.41
N ARG A 49 14.23 -2.41 4.65
CA ARG A 49 15.01 -1.27 5.16
C ARG A 49 16.16 -0.93 4.22
N ASP A 50 16.90 -1.94 3.78
CA ASP A 50 18.00 -1.78 2.84
C ASP A 50 17.50 -1.25 1.51
N ILE A 51 16.39 -1.73 0.95
CA ILE A 51 15.87 -1.22 -0.34
C ILE A 51 15.45 0.26 -0.24
N LEU A 52 14.77 0.62 0.84
CA LEU A 52 14.32 2.00 1.08
C LEU A 52 15.50 2.94 1.35
N SER A 53 16.58 2.44 1.96
CA SER A 53 17.79 3.21 2.30
C SER A 53 18.85 3.22 1.18
N SER A 54 18.98 2.12 0.43
CA SER A 54 20.06 1.86 -0.55
C SER A 54 19.92 2.62 -1.88
N ARG A 55 18.76 3.23 -2.15
CA ARG A 55 18.65 4.25 -3.22
C ARG A 55 19.62 5.40 -3.01
N ASN A 56 20.15 5.52 -1.81
CA ASN A 56 21.00 6.60 -1.40
C ASN A 56 22.23 5.97 -0.72
N LYS A 57 23.14 5.41 -1.52
CA LYS A 57 24.42 4.76 -1.08
C LYS A 57 25.35 5.64 -0.22
N TYR A 58 24.92 6.86 0.08
CA TYR A 58 25.60 7.87 0.87
C TYR A 58 24.88 8.21 2.18
N THR A 59 23.69 7.65 2.40
CA THR A 59 22.90 7.79 3.63
C THR A 59 23.57 6.99 4.73
N LYS A 60 24.27 7.70 5.62
CA LYS A 60 25.12 7.11 6.66
C LYS A 60 24.57 7.36 8.06
N SER A 61 23.64 8.28 8.23
CA SER A 61 23.00 8.56 9.52
C SER A 61 21.53 8.12 9.55
N GLU A 62 21.04 7.80 10.75
CA GLU A 62 19.62 7.52 10.99
C GLU A 62 18.74 8.72 10.62
N ASP A 63 19.23 9.96 10.77
CA ASP A 63 18.50 11.17 10.39
C ASP A 63 18.24 11.26 8.87
N GLU A 64 19.19 10.83 8.04
CA GLU A 64 19.01 10.81 6.60
C GLU A 64 18.05 9.69 6.17
N ILE A 65 18.03 8.56 6.89
CA ILE A 65 17.06 7.48 6.67
C ILE A 65 15.65 7.99 7.03
N ASP A 66 15.48 8.59 8.22
CA ASP A 66 14.20 9.18 8.67
C ASP A 66 13.67 10.20 7.64
N PHE A 67 14.54 11.09 7.15
CA PHE A 67 14.17 12.05 6.11
C PHE A 67 13.66 11.37 4.83
N VAL A 68 14.33 10.31 4.36
CA VAL A 68 13.88 9.54 3.19
C VAL A 68 12.54 8.86 3.45
N LEU A 69 12.34 8.29 4.65
CA LEU A 69 11.07 7.66 5.02
C LEU A 69 9.93 8.68 5.08
N ARG A 70 10.16 9.90 5.58
CA ARG A 70 9.17 10.98 5.53
C ARG A 70 8.78 11.36 4.11
N LEU A 71 9.76 11.50 3.21
CA LEU A 71 9.48 11.77 1.79
C LEU A 71 8.70 10.64 1.11
N LEU A 72 8.92 9.38 1.52
CA LEU A 72 8.14 8.25 1.03
C LEU A 72 6.72 8.25 1.62
N ALA A 73 6.58 8.59 2.90
CA ALA A 73 5.29 8.70 3.57
C ALA A 73 4.38 9.71 2.85
N GLU A 74 4.90 10.90 2.53
CA GLU A 74 4.16 11.92 1.76
C GLU A 74 3.71 11.40 0.38
N ARG A 75 4.54 10.60 -0.30
CA ARG A 75 4.17 10.02 -1.60
C ARG A 75 3.07 8.97 -1.48
N ILE A 76 3.10 8.18 -0.40
CA ILE A 76 2.05 7.20 -0.11
C ILE A 76 0.76 7.93 0.23
N GLU A 77 0.82 8.98 1.05
CA GLU A 77 -0.31 9.85 1.34
C GLU A 77 -0.93 10.40 0.06
N ILE A 78 -0.14 11.01 -0.82
CA ILE A 78 -0.64 11.58 -2.09
C ILE A 78 -1.39 10.51 -2.91
N PHE A 79 -0.88 9.28 -2.95
CA PHE A 79 -1.55 8.18 -3.63
C PHE A 79 -2.90 7.84 -3.00
N PHE A 80 -2.95 7.65 -1.68
CA PHE A 80 -4.20 7.32 -0.98
C PHE A 80 -5.21 8.47 -1.00
N ASN A 81 -4.76 9.72 -0.88
CA ASN A 81 -5.61 10.89 -0.97
C ASN A 81 -6.28 10.97 -2.36
N GLY A 82 -5.52 10.73 -3.44
CA GLY A 82 -6.08 10.64 -4.79
C GLY A 82 -7.10 9.49 -4.94
N LEU A 83 -6.83 8.36 -4.29
CA LEU A 83 -7.70 7.17 -4.32
C LEU A 83 -9.02 7.35 -3.56
N ILE A 84 -9.00 8.08 -2.45
CA ILE A 84 -10.12 8.20 -1.49
C ILE A 84 -11.06 9.37 -1.83
N THR A 85 -10.79 10.10 -2.92
CA THR A 85 -11.74 11.09 -3.47
C THR A 85 -13.09 10.46 -3.83
N ASP A 86 -14.17 11.24 -3.72
CA ASP A 86 -15.54 10.80 -4.04
C ASP A 86 -15.68 10.18 -5.43
N GLU A 87 -15.00 10.77 -6.41
CA GLU A 87 -14.98 10.35 -7.81
C GLU A 87 -14.37 8.94 -7.95
N ILE A 88 -13.17 8.74 -7.43
CA ILE A 88 -12.43 7.49 -7.59
C ILE A 88 -12.99 6.38 -6.70
N LEU A 89 -13.26 6.66 -5.43
CA LEU A 89 -13.72 5.66 -4.47
C LEU A 89 -15.14 5.13 -4.79
N GLY A 90 -15.96 5.95 -5.45
CA GLY A 90 -17.28 5.56 -5.97
C GLY A 90 -17.22 4.76 -7.27
N ASN A 91 -16.09 4.76 -7.98
CA ASN A 91 -15.92 4.16 -9.29
C ASN A 91 -14.85 3.06 -9.28
N SER A 92 -15.28 1.81 -9.13
CA SER A 92 -14.37 0.67 -9.04
C SER A 92 -13.44 0.50 -10.25
N ASN A 93 -13.85 0.97 -11.44
CA ASN A 93 -13.03 0.88 -12.65
C ASN A 93 -11.89 1.89 -12.62
N GLU A 94 -12.15 3.13 -12.20
CA GLU A 94 -11.13 4.17 -12.07
C GLU A 94 -10.16 3.84 -10.94
N MET A 95 -10.68 3.42 -9.79
CA MET A 95 -9.86 2.97 -8.66
C MET A 95 -8.96 1.80 -9.06
N LYS A 96 -9.49 0.80 -9.77
CA LYS A 96 -8.69 -0.29 -10.37
C LYS A 96 -7.59 0.28 -11.26
N GLN A 97 -7.92 1.20 -12.16
CA GLN A 97 -6.95 1.77 -13.10
C GLN A 97 -5.82 2.52 -12.39
N VAL A 98 -6.14 3.30 -11.34
CA VAL A 98 -5.13 4.02 -10.54
C VAL A 98 -4.17 3.04 -9.86
N CYS A 99 -4.70 2.01 -9.18
CA CYS A 99 -3.88 0.97 -8.55
C CYS A 99 -3.05 0.21 -9.59
N TYR A 100 -3.65 -0.14 -10.72
CA TYR A 100 -2.98 -0.85 -11.81
C TYR A 100 -1.78 -0.06 -12.37
N GLN A 101 -1.94 1.25 -12.63
CA GLN A 101 -0.84 2.09 -13.09
C GLN A 101 0.27 2.22 -12.05
N MET A 102 -0.08 2.29 -10.75
CA MET A 102 0.92 2.29 -9.68
C MET A 102 1.73 0.98 -9.66
N GLY A 103 1.07 -0.15 -9.90
CA GLY A 103 1.72 -1.45 -10.08
C GLY A 103 2.72 -1.46 -11.25
N LYS A 104 2.32 -0.92 -12.41
CA LYS A 104 3.20 -0.77 -13.58
C LYS A 104 4.41 0.12 -13.29
N GLN A 105 4.23 1.22 -12.56
CA GLN A 105 5.32 2.09 -12.13
C GLN A 105 6.31 1.34 -11.23
N HIS A 106 5.83 0.52 -10.30
CA HIS A 106 6.72 -0.29 -9.46
C HIS A 106 7.52 -1.31 -10.29
N ALA A 107 6.94 -1.88 -11.35
CA ALA A 107 7.67 -2.78 -12.24
C ALA A 107 8.82 -2.08 -13.00
N SER A 108 8.70 -0.80 -13.33
CA SER A 108 9.78 -0.05 -14.00
C SER A 108 10.92 0.33 -13.05
N TYR A 109 10.63 0.46 -11.75
CA TYR A 109 11.63 0.74 -10.72
C TYR A 109 12.20 -0.49 -10.03
N ALA A 110 11.57 -1.66 -10.22
CA ALA A 110 12.05 -2.91 -9.67
C ALA A 110 13.35 -3.33 -10.37
N THR A 111 14.48 -2.90 -9.84
CA THR A 111 15.67 -3.75 -9.83
C THR A 111 15.28 -5.08 -9.18
N ASP A 112 15.86 -6.21 -9.58
CA ASP A 112 15.46 -7.59 -9.22
C ASP A 112 15.16 -7.88 -7.71
N THR A 113 15.46 -6.93 -6.84
CA THR A 113 15.23 -6.92 -5.39
C THR A 113 13.83 -6.55 -4.91
N PHE A 114 12.96 -5.85 -5.67
CA PHE A 114 11.61 -5.53 -5.15
C PHE A 114 10.68 -6.74 -5.21
N LYS A 115 10.47 -7.39 -4.07
CA LYS A 115 9.61 -8.57 -3.92
C LYS A 115 8.19 -8.15 -3.61
N LEU A 116 7.21 -8.82 -4.22
CA LEU A 116 5.78 -8.57 -3.99
C LEU A 116 5.36 -8.73 -2.52
N VAL A 117 6.08 -9.57 -1.77
CA VAL A 117 5.87 -9.76 -0.32
C VAL A 117 5.96 -8.45 0.46
N TYR A 118 6.67 -7.44 -0.07
CA TYR A 118 6.79 -6.15 0.59
C TYR A 118 5.46 -5.42 0.68
N TRP A 119 4.58 -5.54 -0.33
CA TRP A 119 3.24 -4.92 -0.25
C TRP A 119 2.35 -5.57 0.80
N ASP A 120 2.53 -6.87 1.06
CA ASP A 120 1.84 -7.55 2.16
C ASP A 120 2.35 -7.03 3.51
N GLU A 121 3.68 -6.86 3.67
CA GLU A 121 4.26 -6.25 4.89
C GLU A 121 3.77 -4.82 5.13
N PHE A 122 3.69 -3.99 4.08
CA PHE A 122 3.09 -2.65 4.17
C PHE A 122 1.64 -2.70 4.60
N THR A 123 0.87 -3.67 4.08
CA THR A 123 -0.54 -3.84 4.42
C THR A 123 -0.73 -4.23 5.87
N LEU A 124 0.06 -5.18 6.36
CA LEU A 124 0.05 -5.58 7.76
C LEU A 124 0.39 -4.40 8.67
N ALA A 125 1.47 -3.67 8.37
CA ALA A 125 1.89 -2.52 9.13
C ALA A 125 0.82 -1.39 9.16
N MET A 126 0.12 -1.16 8.05
CA MET A 126 -1.01 -0.22 8.01
C MET A 126 -2.14 -0.63 8.96
N ILE A 127 -2.48 -1.91 9.01
CA ILE A 127 -3.53 -2.41 9.93
C ILE A 127 -3.10 -2.25 11.38
N GLU A 128 -1.87 -2.64 11.73
CA GLU A 128 -1.41 -2.59 13.12
C GLU A 128 -1.28 -1.16 13.62
N VAL A 129 -0.83 -0.21 12.79
CA VAL A 129 -0.79 1.20 13.19
C VAL A 129 -2.17 1.73 13.55
N LEU A 130 -3.22 1.30 12.83
CA LEU A 130 -4.61 1.63 13.16
C LEU A 130 -5.12 0.90 14.41
N GLU A 131 -4.75 -0.36 14.61
CA GLU A 131 -5.14 -1.12 15.81
C GLU A 131 -4.48 -0.53 17.07
N ASP A 132 -3.22 -0.14 16.97
CA ASP A 132 -2.43 0.48 18.05
C ASP A 132 -2.94 1.86 18.46
N SER A 133 -3.69 2.56 17.59
CA SER A 133 -4.30 3.85 17.95
C SER A 133 -5.44 3.66 18.97
N GLY A 134 -5.99 2.45 19.09
CA GLY A 134 -7.02 2.08 20.07
C GLY A 134 -8.39 2.71 19.85
N SER A 135 -8.58 3.51 18.79
CA SER A 135 -9.82 4.26 18.53
C SER A 135 -10.71 3.65 17.44
N ILE A 136 -10.19 2.71 16.63
CA ILE A 136 -10.88 2.22 15.45
C ILE A 136 -11.86 1.07 15.77
N GLY A 137 -13.09 1.20 15.27
CA GLY A 137 -14.09 0.15 15.36
C GLY A 137 -13.80 -1.01 14.41
N ARG A 138 -14.25 -2.23 14.77
CA ARG A 138 -14.05 -3.44 13.94
C ARG A 138 -14.55 -3.31 12.50
N ASP A 139 -15.68 -2.63 12.31
CA ASP A 139 -16.26 -2.45 10.97
C ASP A 139 -15.43 -1.51 10.09
N ASP A 140 -14.87 -0.46 10.69
CA ASP A 140 -14.06 0.54 9.98
C ASP A 140 -12.68 -0.05 9.65
N LEU A 141 -12.08 -0.76 10.60
CA LEU A 141 -10.86 -1.54 10.34
C LEU A 141 -11.06 -2.55 9.21
N ARG A 142 -12.21 -3.24 9.18
CA ARG A 142 -12.53 -4.20 8.10
C ARG A 142 -12.75 -3.50 6.76
N ALA A 143 -13.35 -2.30 6.75
CA ALA A 143 -13.50 -1.50 5.55
C ALA A 143 -12.14 -1.09 4.99
N TRP A 144 -11.21 -0.68 5.86
CA TRP A 144 -9.84 -0.36 5.49
C TRP A 144 -9.09 -1.58 4.96
N GLN A 145 -9.15 -2.72 5.63
CA GLN A 145 -8.59 -3.99 5.15
C GLN A 145 -9.12 -4.37 3.76
N THR A 146 -10.41 -4.13 3.50
CA THR A 146 -11.02 -4.39 2.19
C THR A 146 -10.44 -3.47 1.11
N LEU A 147 -10.22 -2.19 1.42
CA LEU A 147 -9.54 -1.26 0.51
C LEU A 147 -8.10 -1.70 0.24
N LEU A 148 -7.31 -1.98 1.28
CA LEU A 148 -5.91 -2.36 1.12
C LEU A 148 -5.76 -3.64 0.27
N HIS A 149 -6.64 -4.62 0.49
CA HIS A 149 -6.66 -5.83 -0.34
C HIS A 149 -6.97 -5.51 -1.80
N PHE A 150 -7.95 -4.64 -2.07
CA PHE A 150 -8.25 -4.19 -3.42
C PHE A 150 -7.05 -3.49 -4.06
N VAL A 151 -6.37 -2.59 -3.34
CA VAL A 151 -5.18 -1.89 -3.81
C VAL A 151 -4.09 -2.88 -4.20
N ASN A 152 -3.75 -3.82 -3.30
CA ASN A 152 -2.72 -4.83 -3.56
C ASN A 152 -3.06 -5.73 -4.75
N GLU A 153 -4.29 -6.26 -4.82
CA GLU A 153 -4.71 -7.12 -5.93
C GLU A 153 -4.50 -6.41 -7.28
N ASN A 154 -4.96 -5.16 -7.41
CA ASN A 154 -4.88 -4.43 -8.67
C ASN A 154 -3.46 -3.90 -8.98
N MET A 155 -2.67 -3.56 -7.96
CA MET A 155 -1.25 -3.24 -8.14
C MET A 155 -0.45 -4.46 -8.62
N GLN A 156 -0.76 -5.66 -8.10
CA GLN A 156 -0.14 -6.91 -8.55
C GLN A 156 -0.48 -7.20 -10.01
N GLU A 157 -1.74 -7.05 -10.42
CA GLU A 157 -2.13 -7.18 -11.82
C GLU A 157 -1.28 -6.27 -12.72
N GLY A 158 -1.17 -4.98 -12.39
CA GLY A 158 -0.36 -4.03 -13.17
C GLY A 158 1.12 -4.35 -13.20
N TYR A 159 1.68 -4.79 -12.08
CA TYR A 159 3.08 -5.17 -11.99
C TYR A 159 3.40 -6.38 -12.89
N PHE A 160 2.57 -7.43 -12.85
CA PHE A 160 2.79 -8.64 -13.64
C PHE A 160 2.65 -8.38 -15.14
N ASP A 161 1.67 -7.61 -15.56
CA ASP A 161 1.49 -7.24 -16.96
C ASP A 161 2.73 -6.49 -17.49
N ALA A 162 3.20 -5.49 -16.74
CA ALA A 162 4.40 -4.73 -17.13
C ALA A 162 5.67 -5.59 -17.19
N ARG A 163 5.84 -6.58 -16.29
CA ARG A 163 7.00 -7.48 -16.34
C ARG A 163 6.94 -8.46 -17.51
N THR A 164 5.75 -8.95 -17.86
CA THR A 164 5.54 -9.84 -19.00
C THR A 164 5.80 -9.09 -20.31
N ASP A 165 5.28 -7.87 -20.44
CA ASP A 165 5.56 -6.99 -21.59
C ASP A 165 7.07 -6.71 -21.75
N ASN A 166 7.78 -6.52 -20.64
CA ASN A 166 9.22 -6.27 -20.66
C ASN A 166 10.04 -7.51 -21.02
N SER A 167 9.62 -8.72 -20.64
CA SER A 167 10.28 -9.95 -21.08
C SER A 167 10.07 -10.21 -22.57
N ASP A 168 8.87 -9.94 -23.09
CA ASP A 168 8.56 -10.18 -24.51
C ASP A 168 9.29 -9.19 -25.45
N ARG A 169 9.63 -7.99 -24.96
CA ARG A 169 10.42 -6.99 -25.71
C ARG A 169 11.94 -7.24 -25.70
N ALA A 170 12.42 -8.13 -24.83
CA ALA A 170 13.84 -8.46 -24.72
C ALA A 170 14.25 -9.68 -25.57
N VAL A 171 13.28 -10.33 -26.24
CA VAL A 171 13.43 -11.45 -27.17
C VAL A 171 13.33 -10.94 -28.61
#